data_AF-A0A4U6AR58-F1
#
_entry.id   AF-A0A4U6AR58-F1
#
_cell.length_a   1.000
_cell.length_b   1.000
_cell.length_c   1.000
_cell.angle_alpha   90.00
_cell.angle_beta   90.00
_cell.angle_gamma   90.00
#
_symmetry.space_group_name_H-M   'P 1'
#
loop_
_entity.id
_entity.type
_entity.pdbx_description
1 polymer ?
#
loop_
_entity_poly.entity_id
_entity_poly.type
_entity_poly.pdbx_seq_one_letter_code
_entity_poly.pdbx_strand_id
1 'polypeptide(L)'
;MMFRRMNRIGGRLALPLLAALLALAGRPAFADMGFAVVPTQTIYPGEVISAARVEEVEVTNPNLTGDYARSTGEVVGMVSKRTLLPGRIVLVSALRAPYAVTRGSAVRLTFAIGQLAISAGGSPLEDGAVGDVIRVRNTDSGITVSGTVMADGTIQVMAK
;
A
#
# COMPACT_ATOMS: atom_id res chain seq x y z
N MET A 1 11.45 -25.83 -89.79
CA MET A 1 12.24 -26.96 -89.26
C MET A 1 11.92 -27.15 -87.79
N MET A 2 11.44 -28.36 -87.47
CA MET A 2 11.50 -29.11 -86.21
C MET A 2 11.02 -28.52 -84.86
N PHE A 3 9.95 -29.18 -84.38
CA PHE A 3 9.43 -29.35 -83.03
C PHE A 3 10.44 -29.31 -81.86
N ARG A 4 10.01 -28.75 -80.71
CA ARG A 4 9.66 -29.57 -79.52
C ARG A 4 8.79 -28.81 -78.52
N ARG A 5 7.56 -29.30 -78.33
CA ARG A 5 6.71 -29.05 -77.14
C ARG A 5 7.31 -29.75 -75.92
N MET A 6 7.23 -29.13 -74.75
CA MET A 6 6.78 -29.83 -73.53
C MET A 6 6.25 -28.82 -72.49
N ASN A 7 5.31 -29.29 -71.69
CA ASN A 7 4.23 -28.56 -71.04
C ASN A 7 4.31 -28.74 -69.50
N ARG A 8 3.79 -27.77 -68.74
CA ARG A 8 3.37 -27.81 -67.30
C ARG A 8 4.53 -27.94 -66.29
N ILE A 9 4.56 -27.21 -65.17
CA ILE A 9 3.73 -27.29 -63.95
C ILE A 9 4.05 -25.99 -63.14
N GLY A 10 3.10 -25.14 -62.78
CA GLY A 10 2.47 -25.13 -61.44
C GLY A 10 3.22 -24.25 -60.44
N GLY A 11 2.59 -23.17 -59.94
CA GLY A 11 3.18 -22.34 -58.88
C GLY A 11 2.47 -21.02 -58.65
N ARG A 12 1.22 -21.09 -58.16
CA ARG A 12 0.45 -19.94 -57.68
C ARG A 12 1.12 -19.30 -56.46
N LEU A 13 0.98 -17.97 -56.36
CA LEU A 13 0.80 -17.21 -55.11
C LEU A 13 1.82 -17.48 -53.98
N ALA A 14 2.90 -16.71 -53.94
CA ALA A 14 3.62 -16.44 -52.71
C ALA A 14 4.37 -15.11 -52.83
N LEU A 15 4.28 -14.13 -51.94
CA LEU A 15 3.43 -13.89 -50.78
C LEU A 15 3.95 -12.51 -50.31
N PRO A 16 3.10 -11.52 -49.97
CA PRO A 16 3.53 -10.26 -49.35
C PRO A 16 3.98 -10.48 -47.88
N LEU A 17 4.69 -11.58 -47.63
CA LEU A 17 5.04 -12.08 -46.30
C LEU A 17 6.36 -11.49 -45.78
N LEU A 18 7.19 -10.93 -46.68
CA LEU A 18 8.48 -10.37 -46.28
C LEU A 18 8.35 -9.01 -45.56
N ALA A 19 7.31 -8.23 -45.85
CA ALA A 19 7.10 -6.93 -45.19
C ALA A 19 6.43 -7.05 -43.81
N ALA A 20 5.66 -8.11 -43.57
CA ALA A 20 5.02 -8.35 -42.28
C ALA A 20 6.01 -8.86 -41.20
N LEU A 21 7.13 -9.46 -41.61
CA LEU A 21 8.12 -10.01 -40.68
C LEU A 21 9.05 -8.94 -40.08
N LEU A 22 9.17 -7.75 -40.70
CA LEU A 22 10.00 -6.65 -40.19
C LEU A 22 9.29 -5.70 -39.22
N ALA A 23 7.96 -5.79 -39.09
CA ALA A 23 7.20 -5.00 -38.12
C ALA A 23 7.26 -5.58 -36.68
N LEU A 24 7.91 -6.74 -36.51
CA LEU A 24 8.27 -7.29 -35.20
C LEU A 24 9.63 -6.80 -34.68
N ALA A 25 10.16 -5.70 -35.24
CA ALA A 25 11.27 -4.98 -34.62
C ALA A 25 10.85 -4.59 -33.20
N GLY A 26 11.45 -5.27 -32.22
CA GLY A 26 11.09 -5.22 -30.82
C GLY A 26 10.83 -3.79 -30.39
N ARG A 27 9.63 -3.54 -29.87
CA ARG A 27 9.38 -2.35 -29.06
C ARG A 27 10.46 -2.38 -27.98
N PRO A 28 11.37 -1.40 -27.87
CA PRO A 28 12.17 -1.30 -26.68
C PRO A 28 11.17 -1.21 -25.54
N ALA A 29 11.13 -2.24 -24.70
CA ALA A 29 10.51 -2.15 -23.41
C ALA A 29 11.35 -1.13 -22.65
N PHE A 30 11.05 0.15 -22.84
CA PHE A 30 11.35 1.15 -21.85
C PHE A 30 10.64 0.63 -20.61
N ALA A 31 11.41 -0.05 -19.76
CA ALA A 31 11.02 -0.27 -18.39
C ALA A 31 10.76 1.14 -17.87
N ASP A 32 9.49 1.47 -17.73
CA ASP A 32 9.05 2.73 -17.15
C ASP A 32 9.80 2.82 -15.81
N MET A 33 10.83 3.67 -15.78
CA MET A 33 11.68 3.86 -14.62
C MET A 33 10.78 4.53 -13.60
N GLY A 34 10.09 3.72 -12.80
CA GLY A 34 9.06 4.20 -11.88
C GLY A 34 9.66 5.19 -10.87
N PHE A 35 8.79 5.93 -10.20
CA PHE A 35 9.20 6.76 -9.08
C PHE A 35 9.32 5.90 -7.81
N ALA A 36 10.26 6.23 -6.95
CA ALA A 36 10.37 5.67 -5.61
C ALA A 36 10.36 6.80 -4.59
N VAL A 37 9.65 6.56 -3.49
CA VAL A 37 9.64 7.51 -2.37
C VAL A 37 10.87 7.28 -1.49
N VAL A 38 11.61 8.35 -1.23
CA VAL A 38 12.75 8.38 -0.31
C VAL A 38 12.49 9.37 0.83
N PRO A 39 12.89 9.06 2.07
CA PRO A 39 12.88 10.04 3.14
C PRO A 39 13.93 11.12 2.90
N THR A 40 13.62 12.36 3.25
CA THR A 40 14.59 13.46 3.29
C THR A 40 15.32 13.54 4.64
N GLN A 41 14.77 12.91 5.67
CA GLN A 41 15.30 12.87 7.04
C GLN A 41 15.14 11.47 7.64
N THR A 42 15.85 11.21 8.75
CA THR A 42 15.67 9.96 9.50
C THR A 42 14.29 9.91 10.15
N ILE A 43 13.52 8.86 9.86
CA ILE A 43 12.19 8.61 10.46
C ILE A 43 12.31 7.39 11.38
N TYR A 44 11.90 7.54 12.63
CA TYR A 44 12.00 6.47 13.62
C TYR A 44 10.79 5.52 13.55
N PRO A 45 10.94 4.28 14.06
CA PRO A 45 9.81 3.38 14.23
C PRO A 45 8.72 3.99 15.11
N GLY A 46 7.45 3.84 14.72
CA GLY A 46 6.30 4.39 15.43
C GLY A 46 5.93 5.82 15.03
N GLU A 47 6.76 6.49 14.23
CA GLU A 47 6.51 7.86 13.78
C GLU A 47 5.62 7.89 12.52
N VAL A 48 4.73 8.88 12.47
CA VAL A 48 3.86 9.13 11.30
C VAL A 48 4.66 9.87 10.23
N ILE A 49 4.57 9.39 9.00
CA ILE A 49 5.28 9.97 7.87
C ILE A 49 4.48 11.15 7.31
N SER A 50 5.11 12.32 7.30
CA SER A 50 4.54 13.56 6.75
C SER A 50 5.07 13.84 5.35
N ALA A 51 4.27 14.53 4.54
CA ALA A 51 4.63 14.87 3.15
C ALA A 51 5.92 15.68 3.04
N ALA A 52 6.25 16.50 4.04
CA ALA A 52 7.49 17.29 4.06
C ALA A 52 8.76 16.46 4.28
N ARG A 53 8.63 15.20 4.73
CA ARG A 53 9.76 14.32 5.07
C ARG A 53 10.02 13.26 4.01
N VAL A 54 9.27 13.27 2.91
CA VAL A 54 9.39 12.31 1.82
C VAL A 54 9.44 13.05 0.49
N GLU A 55 10.18 12.48 -0.46
CA GLU A 55 10.34 12.99 -1.80
C GLU A 55 10.22 11.83 -2.80
N GLU A 56 9.64 12.10 -3.95
CA GLU A 56 9.60 11.16 -5.08
C GLU A 56 10.84 11.35 -5.93
N VAL A 57 11.62 10.28 -6.09
CA VAL A 57 12.85 10.27 -6.88
C VAL A 57 12.73 9.21 -7.98
N GLU A 58 13.16 9.56 -9.18
CA GLU A 58 13.15 8.65 -10.33
C GLU A 58 14.10 7.46 -10.11
N VAL A 59 13.61 6.24 -10.30
CA VAL A 59 14.41 5.03 -10.12
C VAL A 59 15.34 4.83 -11.31
N THR A 60 16.62 5.15 -11.13
CA THR A 60 17.64 4.94 -12.18
C THR A 60 18.11 3.48 -12.26
N ASN A 61 17.85 2.65 -11.24
CA ASN A 61 18.35 1.27 -11.17
C ASN A 61 17.29 0.27 -11.68
N PRO A 62 17.49 -0.37 -12.85
CA PRO A 62 16.56 -1.34 -13.42
C PRO A 62 16.48 -2.66 -12.62
N ASN A 63 17.41 -2.91 -11.70
CA ASN A 63 17.39 -4.10 -10.84
C ASN A 63 16.66 -3.88 -9.51
N LEU A 64 16.01 -2.72 -9.32
CA LEU A 64 15.30 -2.42 -8.08
C LEU A 64 14.13 -3.40 -7.90
N THR A 65 14.35 -4.40 -7.07
CA THR A 65 13.41 -5.51 -6.83
C THR A 65 12.83 -5.35 -5.44
N GLY A 66 11.50 -5.31 -5.34
CA GLY A 66 10.78 -5.20 -4.07
C GLY A 66 9.51 -4.36 -4.21
N ASP A 67 8.58 -4.55 -3.27
CA ASP A 67 7.38 -3.72 -3.17
C ASP A 67 7.73 -2.43 -2.41
N TYR A 68 8.05 -1.38 -3.16
CA TYR A 68 8.38 -0.04 -2.65
C TYR A 68 7.29 0.96 -3.01
N ALA A 69 7.14 1.97 -2.17
CA ALA A 69 6.15 3.01 -2.40
C ALA A 69 6.55 3.87 -3.60
N ARG A 70 5.60 4.04 -4.52
CA ARG A 70 5.86 4.72 -5.81
C ARG A 70 5.47 6.19 -5.80
N SER A 71 4.50 6.53 -4.96
CA SER A 71 4.06 7.90 -4.75
C SER A 71 4.04 8.24 -3.27
N THR A 72 4.33 9.50 -2.96
CA THR A 72 4.18 10.12 -1.65
C THR A 72 2.81 9.84 -1.05
N GLY A 73 1.74 9.80 -1.85
CA GLY A 73 0.38 9.51 -1.38
C GLY A 73 0.20 8.15 -0.72
N GLU A 74 1.03 7.16 -1.05
CA GLU A 74 1.00 5.82 -0.43
C GLU A 74 1.70 5.79 0.93
N VAL A 75 2.59 6.75 1.19
CA VAL A 75 3.45 6.79 2.37
C VAL A 75 2.95 7.81 3.40
N VAL A 76 2.40 8.93 2.94
CA VAL A 76 1.93 10.00 3.81
C VAL A 76 0.78 9.51 4.68
N GLY A 77 0.89 9.75 5.99
CA GLY A 77 -0.08 9.31 6.99
C GLY A 77 0.15 7.88 7.50
N MET A 78 1.03 7.10 6.87
CA MET A 78 1.44 5.79 7.39
C MET A 78 2.43 5.96 8.54
N VAL A 79 2.53 4.92 9.36
CA VAL A 79 3.52 4.80 10.45
C VAL A 79 4.64 3.88 10.02
N SER A 80 5.89 4.26 10.31
CA SER A 80 7.02 3.40 10.03
C SER A 80 7.17 2.27 11.06
N LYS A 81 7.42 1.04 10.61
CA LYS A 81 7.76 -0.12 11.47
C LYS A 81 9.24 -0.21 11.79
N ARG A 82 10.10 0.47 11.02
CA ARG A 82 11.57 0.39 11.12
C ARG A 82 12.18 1.76 10.89
N THR A 83 13.45 1.95 11.26
CA THR A 83 14.14 3.21 10.98
C THR A 83 14.30 3.38 9.47
N LEU A 84 13.78 4.48 8.93
CA LEU A 84 13.98 4.87 7.55
C LEU A 84 15.10 5.91 7.50
N LEU A 85 16.11 5.65 6.68
CA LEU A 85 17.25 6.53 6.50
C LEU A 85 17.03 7.45 5.30
N PRO A 86 17.56 8.68 5.33
CA PRO A 86 17.44 9.59 4.21
C PRO A 86 18.07 9.01 2.94
N GLY A 87 17.43 9.25 1.80
CA GLY A 87 17.90 8.78 0.48
C GLY A 87 17.76 7.28 0.24
N ARG A 88 17.16 6.51 1.15
CA ARG A 88 16.83 5.09 0.93
C ARG A 88 15.38 4.93 0.53
N ILE A 89 15.11 3.96 -0.35
CA ILE A 89 13.75 3.62 -0.75
C ILE A 89 12.90 3.18 0.46
N VAL A 90 11.64 3.60 0.47
CA VAL A 90 10.66 3.14 1.46
C VAL A 90 9.94 1.90 0.92
N LEU A 91 10.13 0.78 1.61
CA LEU A 91 9.41 -0.46 1.29
C LEU A 91 7.99 -0.41 1.86
N VAL A 92 6.99 -0.90 1.13
CA VAL A 92 5.60 -0.99 1.60
C VAL A 92 5.52 -1.88 2.85
N SER A 93 6.31 -2.95 2.91
CA SER A 93 6.43 -3.83 4.09
C SER A 93 7.00 -3.16 5.34
N ALA A 94 7.64 -2.00 5.19
CA ALA A 94 8.13 -1.18 6.29
C ALA A 94 7.07 -0.24 6.86
N LEU A 95 5.93 -0.10 6.18
CA LEU A 95 4.84 0.79 6.55
C LEU A 95 3.69 0.02 7.22
N ARG A 96 2.88 0.75 7.96
CA ARG A 96 1.60 0.29 8.49
C ARG A 96 0.65 1.46 8.66
N ALA A 97 -0.65 1.16 8.72
CA ALA A 97 -1.63 2.17 9.11
C ALA A 97 -1.37 2.66 10.55
N PRO A 98 -1.63 3.94 10.85
CA PRO A 98 -1.59 4.45 12.21
C PRO A 98 -2.60 3.72 13.08
N TYR A 99 -2.28 3.54 14.37
CA TYR A 99 -3.27 3.08 15.32
C TYR A 99 -4.32 4.17 15.52
N ALA A 100 -5.60 3.78 15.53
CA ALA A 100 -6.69 4.70 15.85
C ALA A 100 -6.70 5.04 17.34
N VAL A 101 -6.30 4.08 18.18
CA VAL A 101 -6.15 4.26 19.62
C VAL A 101 -4.84 3.65 20.09
N THR A 102 -4.13 4.36 20.95
CA THR A 102 -2.86 3.90 21.53
C THR A 102 -3.04 3.53 22.99
N ARG A 103 -2.21 2.62 23.48
CA ARG A 103 -2.18 2.22 24.88
C ARG A 103 -1.97 3.44 25.78
N GLY A 104 -2.81 3.56 26.79
CA GLY A 104 -2.74 4.65 27.77
C GLY A 104 -3.32 5.98 27.29
N SER A 105 -3.74 6.10 26.02
CA SER A 105 -4.44 7.31 25.55
C SER A 105 -5.79 7.49 26.24
N ALA A 106 -6.26 8.73 26.34
CA ALA A 106 -7.61 9.01 26.84
C ALA A 106 -8.61 8.82 25.69
N VAL A 107 -9.50 7.83 25.82
CA VAL A 107 -10.52 7.51 24.81
C VAL A 107 -11.91 7.58 25.43
N ARG A 108 -12.93 7.71 24.57
CA ARG A 108 -14.33 7.64 24.99
C ARG A 108 -14.86 6.23 24.73
N LEU A 109 -15.37 5.61 25.78
CA LEU A 109 -16.14 4.38 25.70
C LEU A 109 -17.59 4.73 25.39
N THR A 110 -18.17 4.09 24.38
CA THR A 110 -19.58 4.23 24.03
C THR A 110 -20.23 2.86 24.13
N PHE A 111 -21.27 2.74 24.93
CA PHE A 111 -22.07 1.54 25.06
C PHE A 111 -23.49 1.85 24.61
N ALA A 112 -23.98 1.14 23.60
CA ALA A 112 -25.30 1.38 23.03
C ALA A 112 -26.13 0.10 23.03
N ILE A 113 -27.32 0.14 23.65
CA ILE A 113 -28.32 -0.93 23.59
C ILE A 113 -29.69 -0.30 23.35
N GLY A 114 -30.29 -0.58 22.19
CA GLY A 114 -31.58 0.01 21.80
C GLY A 114 -31.51 1.53 21.76
N GLN A 115 -32.26 2.20 22.63
CA GLN A 115 -32.25 3.67 22.77
C GLN A 115 -31.32 4.19 23.88
N LEU A 116 -30.71 3.30 24.67
CA LEU A 116 -29.80 3.68 25.75
C LEU A 116 -28.37 3.79 25.19
N ALA A 117 -27.78 4.98 25.28
CA ALA A 117 -26.37 5.22 24.99
C ALA A 117 -25.66 5.77 26.23
N ILE A 118 -24.66 5.04 26.72
CA ILE A 118 -23.81 5.44 27.84
C ILE A 118 -22.44 5.80 27.30
N SER A 119 -21.89 6.93 27.73
CA SER A 119 -20.52 7.32 27.44
C SER A 119 -19.70 7.42 28.72
N ALA A 120 -18.45 6.95 28.67
CA ALA A 120 -17.54 6.98 29.82
C ALA A 120 -16.10 7.25 29.37
N GLY A 121 -15.24 7.68 30.29
CA GLY A 121 -13.81 7.78 30.06
C GLY A 121 -13.14 6.40 30.09
N GLY A 122 -12.27 6.14 29.12
CA GLY A 122 -11.48 4.91 29.07
C GLY A 122 -10.01 5.17 28.82
N SER A 123 -9.19 4.19 29.19
CA SER A 123 -7.78 4.10 28.84
C SER A 123 -7.49 2.74 28.22
N PRO A 124 -7.10 2.67 26.93
CA PRO A 124 -6.79 1.42 26.26
C PRO A 124 -5.61 0.73 26.93
N LEU A 125 -5.71 -0.59 27.12
CA LEU A 125 -4.60 -1.39 27.65
C LEU A 125 -3.64 -1.84 26.53
N GLU A 126 -4.10 -1.79 25.29
CA GLU A 126 -3.44 -2.26 24.08
C GLU A 126 -3.64 -1.22 22.96
N ASP A 127 -2.74 -1.23 21.98
CA ASP A 127 -2.90 -0.43 20.76
C ASP A 127 -3.89 -1.12 19.81
N GLY A 128 -4.75 -0.33 19.15
CA GLY A 128 -5.77 -0.86 18.25
C GLY A 128 -5.93 -0.02 16.97
N ALA A 129 -6.11 -0.70 15.84
CA ALA A 129 -6.58 -0.09 14.61
C ALA A 129 -8.12 -0.04 14.59
N VAL A 130 -8.69 0.72 13.66
CA VAL A 130 -10.14 0.76 13.45
C VAL A 130 -10.66 -0.65 13.15
N GLY A 131 -11.69 -1.08 13.89
CA GLY A 131 -12.29 -2.41 13.78
C GLY A 131 -11.68 -3.47 14.69
N ASP A 132 -10.53 -3.20 15.33
CA ASP A 132 -9.93 -4.14 16.27
C ASP A 132 -10.73 -4.20 17.57
N VAL A 133 -10.80 -5.39 18.17
CA VAL A 133 -11.36 -5.58 19.51
C VAL A 133 -10.23 -5.51 20.53
N ILE A 134 -10.24 -4.48 21.37
CA ILE A 134 -9.21 -4.25 22.38
C ILE A 134 -9.79 -4.16 23.79
N ARG A 135 -8.93 -4.37 24.79
CA ARG A 135 -9.29 -4.20 26.20
C ARG A 135 -9.04 -2.77 26.65
N VAL A 136 -10.01 -2.21 27.34
CA VAL A 136 -10.00 -0.83 27.82
C VAL A 136 -10.36 -0.81 29.29
N ARG A 137 -9.60 -0.08 30.09
CA ARG A 137 -9.94 0.18 31.48
C ARG A 137 -10.81 1.43 31.54
N ASN A 138 -12.00 1.32 32.12
CA ASN A 138 -12.81 2.49 32.44
C ASN A 138 -12.09 3.30 33.53
N THR A 139 -11.86 4.59 33.26
CA THR A 139 -11.12 5.48 34.17
C THR A 139 -11.93 5.83 35.42
N ASP A 140 -13.25 5.82 35.32
CA ASP A 140 -14.18 6.17 36.41
C ASP A 140 -14.40 4.99 37.37
N SER A 141 -14.64 3.79 36.83
CA SER A 141 -14.96 2.59 37.64
C SER A 141 -13.77 1.65 37.87
N GLY A 142 -12.69 1.80 37.10
CA GLY A 142 -11.53 0.91 37.14
C GLY A 142 -11.75 -0.47 36.50
N ILE A 143 -12.97 -0.79 36.06
CA ILE A 143 -13.33 -2.06 35.43
C ILE A 143 -12.75 -2.12 34.01
N THR A 144 -12.23 -3.28 33.62
CA THR A 144 -11.76 -3.53 32.25
C THR A 144 -12.88 -4.12 31.41
N VAL A 145 -13.16 -3.50 30.27
CA VAL A 145 -14.17 -3.92 29.29
C VAL A 145 -13.50 -4.16 27.94
N SER A 146 -14.07 -5.06 27.13
CA SER A 146 -13.63 -5.27 25.75
C SER A 146 -14.57 -4.53 24.80
N GLY A 147 -14.02 -3.87 23.78
CA GLY A 147 -14.81 -3.15 22.80
C GLY A 147 -14.10 -3.03 21.47
N THR A 148 -14.86 -2.67 20.45
CA THR A 148 -14.37 -2.47 19.08
C THR A 148 -13.97 -1.02 18.88
N VAL A 149 -12.79 -0.78 18.33
CA VAL A 149 -12.32 0.57 18.00
C VAL A 149 -13.07 1.10 16.78
N MET A 150 -13.66 2.28 16.93
CA MET A 150 -14.40 2.96 15.89
C MET A 150 -13.48 3.93 15.12
N ALA A 151 -13.88 4.32 13.91
CA ALA A 151 -13.09 5.21 13.04
C ALA A 151 -12.92 6.62 13.62
N ASP A 152 -13.81 7.03 14.54
CA ASP A 152 -13.77 8.30 15.25
C ASP A 152 -12.83 8.28 16.48
N GLY A 153 -12.15 7.17 16.74
CA GLY A 153 -11.27 6.98 17.90
C GLY A 153 -12.02 6.65 19.19
N THR A 154 -13.35 6.48 19.14
CA THR A 154 -14.13 5.95 20.26
C THR A 154 -14.09 4.43 20.27
N ILE A 155 -14.47 3.83 21.40
CA ILE A 155 -14.50 2.37 21.54
C ILE A 155 -15.92 1.96 21.88
N GLN A 156 -16.52 1.18 20.98
CA GLN A 156 -17.85 0.64 21.16
C GLN A 156 -17.80 -0.63 21.99
N VAL A 157 -18.36 -0.59 23.19
CA VAL A 157 -18.45 -1.75 24.08
C VAL A 157 -19.76 -2.47 23.75
N MET A 158 -19.68 -3.78 23.51
CA MET A 158 -20.85 -4.65 23.34
C MET A 158 -21.15 -5.33 24.68
N ALA A 159 -22.44 -5.41 25.05
CA ALA A 159 -22.83 -6.30 26.14
C ALA A 159 -22.63 -7.75 25.70
N LYS A 160 -22.08 -8.56 26.61
CA LYS A 160 -22.08 -10.01 26.46
C LYS A 160 -23.45 -10.57 26.81
#